data_AF-A0A1V8NCY6-F1
#
_entry.id   AF-A0A1V8NCY6-F1
#
_cell.length_a   1.000
_cell.length_b   1.000
_cell.length_c   1.000
_cell.angle_alpha   90.00
_cell.angle_beta   90.00
_cell.angle_gamma   90.00
#
_symmetry.space_group_name_H-M   'P 1'
#
loop_
_entity.id
_entity.type
_entity.pdbx_description
1 polymer ?
#
loop_
_entity_poly.entity_id
_entity_poly.type
_entity_poly.pdbx_seq_one_letter_code
_entity_poly.pdbx_strand_id
1 'polypeptide(L)'
;MKKKKLLEHFFTFSSWEEKYCYIIELGKKLKKFPESKKTKNNLIHGCQNKSWIYLKKVKTKKNYKIVFFGESEALIVKGLMAILFIFYEDLSCSEIINFDAKKIFKKIALDQYLTFSRSQSLHYIFEHIKKILLSMKK
;
A
#
# COMPACT_ATOMS: atom_id res chain seq x y z
N MET A 1 -7.75 9.47 -3.45
CA MET A 1 -8.45 10.00 -2.24
C MET A 1 -7.37 10.66 -1.40
N LYS A 2 -7.53 11.92 -0.99
CA LYS A 2 -6.43 12.63 -0.31
C LYS A 2 -6.16 12.08 1.10
N LYS A 3 -4.88 12.04 1.49
CA LYS A 3 -4.38 11.64 2.83
C LYS A 3 -5.18 12.21 4.02
N LYS A 4 -5.58 13.49 3.96
CA LYS A 4 -6.34 14.14 5.04
C LYS A 4 -7.70 13.48 5.28
N LYS A 5 -8.45 13.23 4.20
CA LYS A 5 -9.78 12.61 4.25
C LYS A 5 -9.74 11.17 4.77
N LEU A 6 -8.68 10.43 4.42
CA LEU A 6 -8.44 9.09 4.96
C LEU A 6 -8.31 9.13 6.49
N LEU A 7 -7.51 10.05 7.02
CA LEU A 7 -7.31 10.21 8.45
C LEU A 7 -8.60 10.62 9.17
N GLU A 8 -9.35 11.59 8.61
CA GLU A 8 -10.63 12.03 9.16
C GLU A 8 -11.60 10.84 9.31
N HIS A 9 -11.77 10.02 8.28
CA HIS A 9 -12.62 8.83 8.35
C HIS A 9 -12.13 7.83 9.42
N PHE A 10 -10.82 7.58 9.51
CA PHE A 10 -10.29 6.67 10.52
C PHE A 10 -10.53 7.14 11.97
N PHE A 11 -10.56 8.46 12.19
CA PHE A 11 -10.83 9.05 13.50
C PHE A 11 -12.31 9.11 13.86
N THR A 12 -13.23 8.98 12.88
CA THR A 12 -14.67 8.88 13.18
C THR A 12 -15.11 7.48 13.60
N PHE A 13 -14.32 6.45 13.31
CA PHE A 13 -14.69 5.07 13.63
C PHE A 13 -14.43 4.73 15.10
N SER A 14 -15.47 4.22 15.75
CA SER A 14 -15.44 3.87 17.17
C SER A 14 -15.04 2.42 17.42
N SER A 15 -15.23 1.56 16.41
CA SER A 15 -15.02 0.12 16.50
C SER A 15 -13.91 -0.38 15.56
N TRP A 16 -13.37 -1.57 15.86
CA TRP A 16 -12.42 -2.23 14.96
C TRP A 16 -13.10 -2.71 13.68
N GLU A 17 -14.34 -3.17 13.80
CA GLU A 17 -15.16 -3.70 12.72
C GLU A 17 -15.39 -2.64 11.63
N GLU A 18 -15.70 -1.40 12.02
CA GLU A 18 -15.82 -0.27 11.09
C GLU A 18 -14.50 0.01 10.37
N LYS A 19 -13.38 0.06 11.11
CA LYS A 19 -12.05 0.24 10.53
C LYS A 19 -11.71 -0.89 9.56
N TYR A 20 -12.00 -2.12 9.93
CA TYR A 20 -11.77 -3.30 9.10
C TYR A 20 -12.57 -3.21 7.80
N CYS A 21 -13.89 -2.99 7.87
CA CYS A 21 -14.73 -2.79 6.70
C CYS A 21 -14.21 -1.67 5.80
N TYR A 22 -13.81 -0.54 6.39
CA TYR A 22 -13.25 0.58 5.63
C TYR A 22 -11.94 0.20 4.91
N ILE A 23 -11.04 -0.53 5.56
CA ILE A 23 -9.80 -1.02 4.92
C ILE A 23 -10.12 -1.89 3.71
N ILE A 24 -11.07 -2.81 3.84
CA ILE A 24 -11.49 -3.69 2.74
C ILE A 24 -12.07 -2.87 1.57
N GLU A 25 -12.91 -1.87 1.87
CA GLU A 25 -13.47 -0.97 0.86
C GLU A 25 -12.39 -0.13 0.14
N LEU A 26 -11.33 0.27 0.84
CA LEU A 26 -10.17 0.92 0.20
C LEU A 26 -9.46 -0.03 -0.76
N GLY A 27 -9.29 -1.30 -0.38
CA GLY A 27 -8.70 -2.33 -1.23
C GLY A 27 -9.49 -2.58 -2.52
N LYS A 28 -10.83 -2.58 -2.44
CA LYS A 28 -11.71 -2.71 -3.61
C LYS A 28 -11.60 -1.53 -4.57
N LYS A 29 -11.29 -0.33 -4.07
CA LYS A 29 -11.11 0.89 -4.87
C LYS A 29 -9.75 0.99 -5.56
N LEU A 30 -8.84 0.04 -5.32
CA LEU A 30 -7.59 -0.04 -6.07
C LEU A 30 -7.84 -0.26 -7.55
N LYS A 31 -6.95 0.30 -8.38
CA LYS A 31 -6.96 0.07 -9.82
C LYS A 31 -6.82 -1.43 -10.08
N LYS A 32 -7.57 -1.94 -11.06
CA LYS A 32 -7.47 -3.34 -11.50
C LYS A 32 -6.00 -3.66 -11.80
N PHE A 33 -5.50 -4.72 -11.17
CA PHE A 33 -4.14 -5.17 -11.40
C PHE A 33 -4.04 -5.77 -12.82
N PRO A 34 -3.07 -5.36 -13.65
CA PRO A 34 -2.95 -5.91 -14.99
C PRO A 34 -2.53 -7.40 -14.91
N GLU A 35 -3.28 -8.31 -15.54
CA GLU A 35 -2.96 -9.75 -15.52
C GLU A 35 -1.56 -10.04 -16.09
N SER A 36 -1.14 -9.31 -17.14
CA SER A 36 0.21 -9.39 -17.70
C SER A 36 1.34 -8.98 -16.74
N LYS A 37 1.00 -8.39 -15.60
CA LYS A 37 1.93 -8.01 -14.53
C LYS A 37 1.89 -8.98 -13.35
N LYS A 38 1.09 -10.05 -13.36
CA LYS A 38 1.16 -11.12 -12.35
C LYS A 38 2.35 -12.05 -12.64
N THR A 39 3.55 -11.50 -12.61
CA THR A 39 4.80 -12.21 -12.85
C THR A 39 5.51 -12.51 -11.54
N LYS A 40 6.48 -13.43 -11.56
CA LYS A 40 7.35 -13.71 -10.40
C LYS A 40 8.08 -12.47 -9.89
N ASN A 41 8.43 -11.53 -10.77
CA ASN A 41 9.15 -10.31 -10.39
C ASN A 41 8.31 -9.33 -9.56
N ASN A 42 6.99 -9.33 -9.79
CA ASN A 42 6.04 -8.47 -9.07
C ASN A 42 5.42 -9.19 -7.86
N LEU A 43 5.76 -10.47 -7.64
CA LEU A 43 5.29 -11.25 -6.50
C LEU A 43 6.05 -10.85 -5.24
N ILE A 44 5.32 -10.63 -4.15
CA ILE A 44 5.87 -10.34 -2.83
C ILE A 44 6.11 -11.67 -2.12
N HIS A 45 7.37 -11.95 -1.81
CA HIS A 45 7.75 -13.13 -1.04
C HIS A 45 7.63 -12.86 0.47
N GLY A 46 7.28 -13.90 1.23
CA GLY A 46 7.17 -13.84 2.70
C GLY A 46 5.77 -13.54 3.25
N CYS A 47 4.82 -13.11 2.42
CA CYS A 47 3.40 -13.03 2.81
C CYS A 47 2.78 -14.43 2.83
N GLN A 48 1.94 -14.72 3.84
CA GLN A 48 1.18 -15.98 3.91
C GLN A 48 0.26 -16.18 2.69
N ASN A 49 -0.33 -15.09 2.19
CA ASN A 49 -1.16 -15.06 1.00
C ASN A 49 -0.41 -14.42 -0.17
N LYS A 50 -0.63 -14.92 -1.39
CA LYS A 50 0.05 -14.36 -2.56
C LYS A 50 -0.40 -12.93 -2.78
N SER A 51 0.58 -12.07 -2.98
CA SER A 51 0.40 -10.64 -3.11
C SER A 51 1.33 -10.12 -4.20
N TRP A 52 0.85 -9.22 -5.05
CA TRP A 52 1.60 -8.65 -6.15
C TRP A 52 1.59 -7.13 -6.09
N ILE A 53 2.72 -6.51 -6.44
CA ILE A 53 2.85 -5.07 -6.59
C ILE A 53 3.50 -4.75 -7.91
N TYR A 54 2.91 -3.80 -8.63
CA TYR A 54 3.48 -3.26 -9.86
C TYR A 54 3.47 -1.74 -9.81
N LEU A 55 4.62 -1.13 -10.10
CA LEU A 55 4.78 0.31 -10.19
C LEU A 55 4.93 0.69 -11.67
N LYS A 56 4.14 1.67 -12.12
CA LYS A 56 4.25 2.25 -13.45
C LYS A 56 4.68 3.70 -13.35
N LYS A 57 5.85 4.03 -13.89
CA LYS A 57 6.30 5.41 -14.07
C LYS A 57 5.50 6.02 -15.23
N VAL A 58 4.82 7.13 -14.97
CA VAL A 58 3.99 7.85 -15.95
C VAL A 58 4.52 9.26 -16.11
N LYS A 59 4.82 9.65 -17.35
CA LYS A 59 5.27 11.02 -17.67
C LYS A 59 4.14 12.01 -17.42
N THR A 60 4.47 13.13 -16.79
CA THR A 60 3.55 14.27 -16.59
C THR A 60 4.12 15.49 -17.33
N LYS A 61 3.35 16.58 -17.42
CA LYS A 61 3.79 17.81 -18.11
C LYS A 61 5.09 18.40 -17.56
N LYS A 62 5.41 18.14 -16.28
CA LYS A 62 6.59 18.70 -15.60
C LYS A 62 7.61 17.67 -15.13
N ASN A 63 7.22 16.40 -14.92
CA ASN A 63 8.05 15.38 -14.27
C ASN A 63 7.56 13.96 -14.61
N TYR A 64 7.77 13.01 -13.70
CA TYR A 64 7.15 11.69 -13.70
C TYR A 64 6.40 11.48 -12.38
N LYS A 65 5.32 10.71 -12.44
CA LYS A 65 4.62 10.19 -11.26
C LYS A 65 4.68 8.67 -11.23
N ILE A 66 4.68 8.09 -10.04
CA ILE A 66 4.57 6.65 -9.85
C ILE A 66 3.08 6.31 -9.68
N VAL A 67 2.59 5.38 -10.48
CA VAL A 67 1.26 4.79 -10.32
C VAL A 67 1.43 3.40 -9.74
N PHE A 68 0.80 3.17 -8.58
CA PHE A 68 0.84 1.91 -7.87
C PHE A 68 -0.34 1.02 -8.24
N PHE A 69 -0.05 -0.26 -8.44
CA PHE A 69 -1.00 -1.34 -8.61
C PHE A 69 -0.69 -2.41 -7.57
N GLY A 70 -1.71 -2.88 -6.87
CA GLY A 70 -1.57 -3.90 -5.83
C GLY A 70 -2.69 -4.92 -5.94
N GLU A 71 -2.34 -6.20 -5.77
CA GLU A 71 -3.29 -7.31 -5.71
C GLU A 71 -2.90 -8.26 -4.58
N SER A 72 -3.89 -8.86 -3.91
CA SER A 72 -3.63 -9.86 -2.87
C SER A 72 -4.82 -10.80 -2.75
N GLU A 73 -4.54 -12.09 -2.52
CA GLU A 73 -5.55 -13.08 -2.14
C GLU A 73 -6.18 -12.76 -0.78
N ALA A 74 -5.47 -12.02 0.08
CA ALA A 74 -6.00 -11.53 1.34
C ALA A 74 -6.59 -10.11 1.17
N LEU A 75 -7.91 -9.98 1.32
CA LEU A 75 -8.60 -8.70 1.20
C LEU A 75 -8.04 -7.62 2.15
N ILE A 76 -7.70 -8.00 3.38
CA ILE A 76 -7.11 -7.08 4.36
C ILE A 76 -5.75 -6.56 3.87
N VAL A 77 -4.90 -7.41 3.30
CA VAL A 77 -3.60 -7.01 2.77
C VAL A 77 -3.77 -6.06 1.59
N LYS A 78 -4.72 -6.33 0.69
CA LYS A 78 -5.07 -5.41 -0.40
C LYS A 78 -5.53 -4.05 0.10
N GLY A 79 -6.33 -4.01 1.15
CA GLY A 79 -6.74 -2.75 1.79
C GLY A 79 -5.59 -1.98 2.43
N LEU A 80 -4.67 -2.68 3.10
CA LEU A 80 -3.48 -2.09 3.68
C LEU A 80 -2.54 -1.50 2.59
N MET A 81 -2.41 -2.18 1.44
CA MET A 81 -1.72 -1.60 0.28
C MET A 81 -2.39 -0.31 -0.20
N ALA A 82 -3.73 -0.27 -0.22
CA ALA A 82 -4.46 0.92 -0.62
C ALA A 82 -4.18 2.12 0.28
N ILE A 83 -4.13 1.89 1.58
CA ILE A 83 -3.71 2.91 2.56
C ILE A 83 -2.31 3.42 2.21
N LEU A 84 -1.33 2.53 2.05
CA LEU A 84 0.04 2.91 1.68
C LEU A 84 0.08 3.73 0.40
N PHE A 85 -0.62 3.32 -0.65
CA PHE A 85 -0.63 4.04 -1.93
C PHE A 85 -1.25 5.44 -1.82
N ILE A 86 -2.23 5.63 -0.93
CA ILE A 86 -2.79 6.95 -0.63
C ILE A 86 -1.76 7.85 0.07
N PHE A 87 -0.93 7.29 0.95
CA PHE A 87 0.14 8.05 1.61
C PHE A 87 1.33 8.33 0.68
N TYR A 88 1.57 7.48 -0.31
CA TYR A 88 2.61 7.67 -1.33
C TYR A 88 2.16 8.54 -2.50
N GLU A 89 0.88 8.88 -2.58
CA GLU A 89 0.37 9.79 -3.59
C GLU A 89 1.14 11.13 -3.51
N ASP A 90 1.63 11.59 -4.67
CA ASP A 90 2.43 12.80 -4.85
C ASP A 90 3.82 12.82 -4.16
N LEU A 91 4.29 11.71 -3.57
CA LEU A 91 5.66 11.61 -3.07
C LEU A 91 6.65 11.23 -4.19
N SER A 92 7.85 11.80 -4.12
CA SER A 92 8.99 11.40 -4.93
C SER A 92 9.51 10.02 -4.54
N CYS A 93 10.26 9.36 -5.43
CA CYS A 93 10.86 8.06 -5.12
C CYS A 93 11.75 8.11 -3.86
N SER A 94 12.48 9.21 -3.64
CA SER A 94 13.33 9.38 -2.46
C SER A 94 12.50 9.54 -1.18
N GLU A 95 11.40 10.28 -1.23
CA GLU A 95 10.47 10.41 -0.09
C GLU A 95 9.82 9.07 0.25
N ILE A 96 9.40 8.28 -0.76
CA ILE A 96 8.81 6.96 -0.54
C ILE A 96 9.80 6.01 0.13
N ILE A 97 11.07 6.02 -0.30
CA ILE A 97 12.13 5.18 0.29
C ILE A 97 12.36 5.53 1.77
N ASN A 98 12.28 6.82 2.12
CA ASN A 98 12.48 7.29 3.49
C ASN A 98 11.18 7.34 4.31
N PHE A 99 10.06 6.89 3.75
CA PHE A 99 8.76 6.99 4.39
C PHE A 99 8.61 5.97 5.54
N ASP A 100 8.24 6.46 6.72
CA ASP A 100 7.97 5.60 7.87
C ASP A 100 6.50 5.14 7.88
N ALA A 101 6.25 4.00 7.23
CA ALA A 101 4.93 3.39 7.18
C ALA A 101 4.41 2.99 8.58
N LYS A 102 5.29 2.59 9.51
CA LYS A 102 4.89 2.15 10.86
C LYS A 102 4.25 3.29 11.64
N LYS A 103 4.82 4.50 11.55
CA LYS A 103 4.25 5.70 12.19
C LYS A 103 2.82 5.99 11.71
N ILE A 104 2.53 5.76 10.43
CA ILE A 104 1.17 5.94 9.90
C ILE A 104 0.21 4.92 10.49
N PHE A 105 0.52 3.63 10.43
CA PHE A 105 -0.37 2.60 10.96
C PHE A 105 -0.64 2.76 12.46
N LYS A 106 0.38 3.20 13.22
CA LYS A 106 0.22 3.59 14.62
C LYS A 106 -0.71 4.81 14.78
N LYS A 107 -0.57 5.83 13.92
CA LYS A 107 -1.39 7.05 13.97
C LYS A 107 -2.89 6.77 13.73
N ILE A 108 -3.22 5.80 12.88
CA ILE A 108 -4.61 5.38 12.64
C ILE A 108 -5.07 4.24 13.57
N ALA A 109 -4.28 3.95 14.62
CA ALA A 109 -4.55 2.93 15.64
C ALA A 109 -4.87 1.55 15.02
N LEU A 110 -4.16 1.18 13.95
CA LEU A 110 -4.29 -0.12 13.29
C LEU A 110 -3.26 -1.14 13.78
N ASP A 111 -2.12 -0.69 14.27
CA ASP A 111 -1.03 -1.55 14.75
C ASP A 111 -1.47 -2.53 15.84
N GLN A 112 -2.36 -2.11 16.73
CA GLN A 112 -2.91 -2.97 17.80
C GLN A 112 -3.84 -4.10 17.30
N TYR A 113 -4.38 -4.01 16.08
CA TYR A 113 -5.32 -5.00 15.53
C TYR A 113 -4.70 -5.89 14.45
N LEU A 114 -3.48 -5.58 14.03
CA LEU A 114 -2.74 -6.39 13.07
C LEU A 114 -2.03 -7.51 13.80
N THR A 115 -2.39 -8.74 13.48
CA THR A 115 -1.65 -9.92 13.94
C THR A 115 -0.19 -9.83 13.49
N PHE A 116 0.71 -10.51 14.19
CA PHE A 116 2.14 -10.57 13.84
C PHE A 116 2.37 -10.85 12.35
N SER A 117 1.63 -11.83 11.79
CA SER A 117 1.66 -12.18 10.36
C SER A 117 1.31 -11.01 9.42
N ARG A 118 0.31 -10.19 9.77
CA ARG A 118 -0.13 -9.06 8.95
C ARG A 118 0.85 -7.89 9.01
N SER A 119 1.39 -7.63 10.19
CA SER A 119 2.46 -6.65 10.38
C SER A 119 3.73 -7.05 9.61
N GLN A 120 4.05 -8.35 9.55
CA GLN A 120 5.14 -8.86 8.73
C GLN A 120 4.85 -8.73 7.22
N SER A 121 3.62 -9.01 6.79
CA SER A 121 3.20 -8.84 5.39
C SER A 121 3.35 -7.38 4.93
N LEU A 122 2.98 -6.42 5.79
CA LEU A 122 3.20 -4.99 5.56
C LEU A 122 4.68 -4.64 5.39
N HIS A 123 5.53 -5.24 6.21
CA HIS A 123 6.97 -5.04 6.10
C HIS A 123 7.51 -5.53 4.75
N TYR A 124 7.11 -6.73 4.31
CA TYR A 124 7.52 -7.26 3.00
C TYR A 124 7.01 -6.42 1.83
N ILE A 125 5.79 -5.89 1.93
CA ILE A 125 5.24 -4.94 0.94
C ILE A 125 6.14 -3.71 0.81
N PHE A 126 6.56 -3.13 1.93
CA PHE A 126 7.40 -1.95 1.96
C PHE A 126 8.77 -2.20 1.34
N GLU A 127 9.44 -3.28 1.74
CA GLU A 127 10.75 -3.67 1.20
C GLU A 127 10.68 -3.96 -0.30
N HIS A 128 9.59 -4.59 -0.76
CA HIS A 128 9.37 -4.85 -2.18
C HIS A 128 9.18 -3.55 -2.99
N ILE A 129 8.38 -2.60 -2.49
CA ILE A 129 8.21 -1.29 -3.13
C ILE A 129 9.56 -0.56 -3.23
N LYS A 130 10.33 -0.53 -2.14
CA LYS A 130 11.67 0.07 -2.11
C LYS A 130 12.60 -0.55 -3.14
N LYS A 131 12.64 -1.88 -3.22
CA LYS A 131 13.46 -2.62 -4.19
C LYS A 131 13.11 -2.21 -5.63
N ILE A 132 11.81 -2.15 -5.96
CA ILE A 132 11.36 -1.73 -7.29
C ILE A 132 11.79 -0.28 -7.56
N LEU A 133 11.55 0.65 -6.62
CA LEU A 133 11.90 2.06 -6.79
C LEU A 133 13.41 2.29 -6.97
N LEU A 134 14.24 1.54 -6.25
CA LEU A 134 15.70 1.58 -6.42
C LEU A 134 16.14 1.07 -7.79
N SER A 135 15.49 0.02 -8.31
CA SER A 135 15.76 -0.47 -9.66
C SER A 135 15.35 0.52 -10.77
N MET A 136 14.39 1.41 -10.49
CA MET A 136 13.92 2.46 -11.42
C MET A 136 14.79 3.73 -11.41
N LYS A 137 15.73 3.86 -10.47
CA LYS A 137 16.70 4.97 -10.41
C LYS A 137 17.94 4.74 -11.30
N LYS A 138 18.19 3.49 -11.71
CA LYS A 138 19.18 3.12 -12.73
C LYS A 138 18.58 3.31 -14.12
#